data_AF-A0AAJ0XFF5-F1
#
_entry.id   AF-A0AAJ0XFF5-F1
#
_cell.length_a   1.000
_cell.length_b   1.000
_cell.length_c   1.000
_cell.angle_alpha   90.00
_cell.angle_beta   90.00
_cell.angle_gamma   90.00
#
_symmetry.space_group_name_H-M   'P 1'
#
loop_
_entity.id
_entity.type
_entity.pdbx_description
1 polymer ?
#
loop_
_entity_poly.entity_id
_entity_poly.type
_entity_poly.pdbx_seq_one_letter_code
_entity_poly.pdbx_strand_id
1 'polypeptide(L)'
;MSLLEFARGPAIHAALIIMAAGIALRIIGVLALTRGADLSRPRDAFGNFKGYRTVFSRAWPSGEFTTTTRYQTVVAYIFHIATLLVVVGIVPHIEFITSLTGLAWPALPNFVGVALGTVALASLIALITRRLAKPAVYNSTVGDYVTWIIVALPLLTGLMAFAHVGLRYETMLALHILSSALLFAYMPFSKLMHAFWFIFSRAQSGLAYAHKGVRI
;
A
#
# COMPACT_ATOMS: atom_id res chain seq x y z
N MET A 1 -30.61 -4.92 11.57
CA MET A 1 -29.16 -4.79 11.33
C MET A 1 -28.81 -3.32 11.33
N SER A 2 -27.97 -2.88 12.27
CA SER A 2 -27.43 -1.52 12.30
C SER A 2 -26.34 -1.31 11.24
N LEU A 3 -25.99 -0.05 10.96
CA LEU A 3 -24.90 0.28 10.04
C LEU A 3 -23.57 -0.36 10.49
N LEU A 4 -23.28 -0.34 11.79
CA LEU A 4 -22.07 -0.93 12.35
C LEU A 4 -22.07 -2.46 12.22
N GLU A 5 -23.21 -3.12 12.44
CA GLU A 5 -23.34 -4.57 12.24
C GLU A 5 -23.11 -4.96 10.78
N PHE A 6 -23.66 -4.21 9.83
CA PHE A 6 -23.40 -4.42 8.41
C PHE A 6 -21.91 -4.24 8.07
N ALA A 7 -21.29 -3.18 8.58
CA ALA A 7 -19.89 -2.86 8.33
C ALA A 7 -18.94 -3.94 8.86
N ARG A 8 -19.09 -4.34 10.13
CA ARG A 8 -18.21 -5.32 10.80
C ARG A 8 -18.48 -6.78 10.43
N GLY A 9 -19.60 -7.05 9.77
CA GLY A 9 -19.97 -8.38 9.30
C GLY A 9 -19.95 -8.47 7.77
N PRO A 10 -21.12 -8.45 7.09
CA PRO A 10 -21.20 -8.71 5.66
C PRO A 10 -20.25 -7.89 4.78
N ALA A 11 -20.12 -6.58 5.04
CA ALA A 11 -19.35 -5.69 4.17
C ALA A 11 -17.86 -5.99 4.18
N ILE A 12 -17.25 -6.09 5.38
CA ILE A 12 -15.81 -6.35 5.50
C ILE A 12 -15.46 -7.76 5.01
N HIS A 13 -16.30 -8.78 5.27
CA HIS A 13 -16.06 -10.13 4.77
C HIS A 13 -16.11 -10.20 3.24
N ALA A 14 -17.11 -9.59 2.61
CA ALA A 14 -17.19 -9.52 1.15
C ALA A 14 -15.97 -8.80 0.56
N ALA A 15 -15.55 -7.69 1.15
CA ALA A 15 -14.37 -6.95 0.73
C ALA A 15 -13.08 -7.76 0.83
N LEU A 16 -12.88 -8.51 1.91
CA LEU A 16 -11.71 -9.38 2.08
C LEU A 16 -11.69 -10.52 1.06
N ILE A 17 -12.85 -11.13 0.75
CA ILE A 17 -12.96 -12.16 -0.30
C ILE A 17 -12.60 -11.57 -1.66
N ILE A 18 -13.15 -10.40 -2.01
CA ILE A 18 -12.84 -9.69 -3.26
C ILE A 18 -11.35 -9.37 -3.34
N MET A 19 -10.77 -8.87 -2.25
CA MET A 19 -9.35 -8.56 -2.15
C MET A 19 -8.50 -9.81 -2.41
N ALA A 20 -8.75 -10.90 -1.68
CA ALA A 20 -7.97 -12.12 -1.77
C ALA A 20 -8.09 -12.78 -3.15
N ALA A 21 -9.32 -12.94 -3.67
CA ALA A 21 -9.58 -13.51 -4.98
C ALA A 21 -8.99 -12.63 -6.09
N GLY A 22 -9.15 -11.31 -5.99
CA GLY A 22 -8.60 -10.35 -6.96
C GLY A 22 -7.07 -10.35 -6.97
N ILE A 23 -6.42 -10.36 -5.80
CA ILE A 23 -4.96 -10.47 -5.68
C ILE A 23 -4.48 -11.79 -6.32
N ALA A 24 -5.11 -12.91 -5.96
CA ALA A 24 -4.76 -14.23 -6.49
C ALA A 24 -4.89 -14.26 -8.02
N LEU A 25 -6.02 -13.79 -8.56
CA LEU A 25 -6.26 -13.71 -10.00
C LEU A 25 -5.20 -12.87 -10.71
N ARG A 26 -4.85 -11.71 -10.14
CA ARG A 26 -3.85 -10.79 -10.72
C ARG A 26 -2.46 -11.42 -10.70
N ILE A 27 -2.06 -12.02 -9.59
CA ILE A 27 -0.76 -12.71 -9.44
C ILE A 27 -0.67 -13.89 -10.41
N ILE A 28 -1.63 -14.81 -10.35
CA ILE A 28 -1.67 -15.99 -11.22
C ILE A 28 -1.73 -15.58 -12.68
N GLY A 29 -2.56 -14.60 -13.03
CA GLY A 29 -2.70 -14.13 -14.40
C GLY A 29 -1.38 -13.65 -15.00
N VAL A 30 -0.59 -12.85 -14.28
CA VAL A 30 0.71 -12.39 -14.79
C VAL A 30 1.76 -13.50 -14.79
N LEU A 31 1.77 -14.38 -13.79
CA LEU A 31 2.73 -15.49 -13.74
C LEU A 31 2.43 -16.57 -14.79
N ALA A 32 1.17 -16.71 -15.19
CA ALA A 32 0.75 -17.61 -16.26
C ALA A 32 1.03 -17.05 -17.66
N LEU A 33 1.23 -15.73 -17.81
CA LEU A 33 1.67 -15.14 -19.07
C LEU A 33 3.11 -15.60 -19.36
N THR A 34 3.23 -16.58 -20.24
CA THR A 34 4.53 -17.02 -20.74
C THR A 34 5.15 -15.90 -21.56
N ARG A 35 6.41 -15.62 -21.29
CA ARG A 35 7.23 -14.80 -22.19
C ARG A 35 7.88 -15.71 -23.19
N GLY A 36 7.97 -15.24 -24.44
CA GLY A 36 8.78 -15.90 -25.46
C GLY A 36 10.21 -16.13 -24.95
N ALA A 37 10.85 -17.18 -25.45
CA ALA A 37 12.22 -17.50 -25.09
C ALA A 37 13.13 -16.28 -25.34
N ASP A 38 13.97 -15.96 -24.36
CA ASP A 38 15.02 -14.96 -24.55
C ASP A 38 16.09 -15.55 -25.48
N LEU A 39 16.13 -15.03 -26.71
CA LEU A 39 17.07 -15.49 -27.74
C LEU A 39 18.49 -14.95 -27.52
N SER A 40 18.67 -14.03 -26.56
CA SER A 40 19.95 -13.37 -26.32
C SER A 40 20.69 -13.99 -25.14
N ARG A 41 22.01 -14.21 -25.32
CA ARG A 41 22.86 -14.79 -24.26
C ARG A 41 23.02 -13.78 -23.11
N PRO A 42 22.76 -14.19 -21.84
CA PRO A 42 22.95 -13.31 -20.70
C PRO A 42 24.42 -12.93 -20.53
N ARG A 43 24.69 -11.66 -20.22
CA ARG A 43 26.03 -11.12 -19.96
C ARG A 43 26.51 -11.36 -18.52
N ASP A 44 25.63 -11.89 -17.67
CA ASP A 44 25.88 -12.19 -16.26
C ASP A 44 25.35 -13.60 -15.93
N ALA A 45 26.18 -14.42 -15.27
CA ALA A 45 25.94 -15.86 -15.09
C ALA A 45 25.04 -16.21 -13.87
N PHE A 46 24.69 -15.24 -13.04
CA PHE A 46 24.11 -15.50 -11.71
C PHE A 46 22.58 -15.72 -11.68
N GLY A 47 21.94 -15.90 -12.84
CA GLY A 47 20.55 -16.36 -12.96
C GLY A 47 19.51 -15.52 -12.18
N ASN A 48 18.43 -16.18 -11.74
CA ASN A 48 17.27 -15.51 -11.14
C ASN A 48 17.53 -14.85 -9.77
N PHE A 49 18.58 -15.26 -9.06
CA PHE A 49 18.88 -14.82 -7.69
C PHE A 49 19.26 -13.33 -7.61
N LYS A 50 20.01 -12.82 -8.60
CA LYS A 50 20.36 -11.39 -8.65
C LYS A 50 19.14 -10.49 -8.81
N GLY A 51 18.10 -10.94 -9.50
CA GLY A 51 16.84 -10.21 -9.65
C GLY A 51 16.20 -9.91 -8.30
N TYR A 52 15.96 -10.95 -7.49
CA TYR A 52 15.33 -10.79 -6.18
C TYR A 52 16.16 -9.95 -5.20
N ARG A 53 17.50 -9.99 -5.27
CA ARG A 53 18.35 -9.11 -4.47
C ARG A 53 18.05 -7.62 -4.70
N THR A 54 17.72 -7.23 -5.94
CA THR A 54 17.43 -5.82 -6.28
C THR A 54 16.12 -5.30 -5.71
N VAL A 55 15.21 -6.17 -5.26
CA VAL A 55 13.95 -5.77 -4.60
C VAL A 55 14.24 -4.84 -3.43
N PHE A 56 15.25 -5.17 -2.63
CA PHE A 56 15.64 -4.40 -1.45
C PHE A 56 16.92 -3.60 -1.64
N SER A 57 17.93 -4.13 -2.35
CA SER A 57 19.21 -3.42 -2.51
C SER A 57 19.10 -2.12 -3.32
N ARG A 58 18.02 -1.97 -4.12
CA ARG A 58 17.74 -0.79 -4.94
C ARG A 58 16.40 -0.12 -4.59
N ALA A 59 15.96 -0.28 -3.34
CA ALA A 59 14.75 0.38 -2.83
C ALA A 59 14.94 1.91 -2.72
N TRP A 60 16.17 2.37 -2.48
CA TRP A 60 16.51 3.80 -2.51
C TRP A 60 16.91 4.24 -3.94
N PRO A 61 16.50 5.45 -4.39
CA PRO A 61 16.93 5.98 -5.69
C PRO A 61 18.45 6.06 -5.82
N SER A 62 18.97 5.91 -7.03
CA SER A 62 20.40 6.09 -7.29
C SER A 62 20.82 7.55 -7.09
N GLY A 63 22.11 7.76 -6.79
CA GLY A 63 22.68 9.06 -6.43
C GLY A 63 22.31 10.18 -7.40
N GLU A 64 22.31 9.88 -8.68
CA GLU A 64 22.05 10.77 -9.81
C GLU A 64 20.63 11.38 -9.77
N PHE A 65 19.67 10.66 -9.20
CA PHE A 65 18.27 11.11 -9.10
C PHE A 65 17.89 11.61 -7.71
N THR A 66 18.80 11.54 -6.73
CA THR A 66 18.47 11.85 -5.33
C THR A 66 17.96 13.27 -5.17
N THR A 67 18.60 14.27 -5.77
CA THR A 67 18.18 15.68 -5.63
C THR A 67 16.76 15.92 -6.15
N THR A 68 16.44 15.41 -7.34
CA THR A 68 15.12 15.61 -7.98
C THR A 68 14.02 14.83 -7.27
N THR A 69 14.33 13.64 -6.77
CA THR A 69 13.34 12.72 -6.18
C THR A 69 13.24 12.82 -4.66
N ARG A 70 14.19 13.47 -3.96
CA ARG A 70 14.33 13.47 -2.49
C ARG A 70 13.02 13.64 -1.76
N TYR A 71 12.30 14.72 -2.05
CA TYR A 71 11.03 15.01 -1.38
C TYR A 71 10.01 13.91 -1.60
N GLN A 72 9.82 13.47 -2.85
CA GLN A 72 8.83 12.44 -3.18
C GLN A 72 9.18 11.13 -2.44
N THR A 73 10.45 10.75 -2.47
CA THR A 73 10.95 9.54 -1.84
C THR A 73 10.78 9.60 -0.32
N VAL A 74 11.27 10.65 0.34
CA VAL A 74 11.22 10.78 1.80
C VAL A 74 9.78 10.81 2.30
N VAL A 75 8.93 11.67 1.73
CA VAL A 75 7.54 11.79 2.19
C VAL A 75 6.75 10.52 1.89
N ALA A 76 7.01 9.84 0.76
CA ALA A 76 6.41 8.54 0.50
C ALA A 76 6.86 7.48 1.51
N TYR A 77 8.15 7.38 1.87
CA TYR A 77 8.60 6.44 2.88
C TYR A 77 7.99 6.72 4.26
N ILE A 78 7.93 7.99 4.67
CA ILE A 78 7.26 8.39 5.91
C ILE A 78 5.80 7.94 5.90
N PHE A 79 5.07 8.21 4.80
CA PHE A 79 3.69 7.78 4.64
C PHE A 79 3.53 6.25 4.77
N HIS A 80 4.32 5.47 4.02
CA HIS A 80 4.18 4.01 4.00
C HIS A 80 4.56 3.38 5.34
N ILE A 81 5.65 3.84 5.97
CA ILE A 81 6.08 3.32 7.28
C ILE A 81 5.05 3.67 8.35
N ALA A 82 4.58 4.93 8.41
CA ALA A 82 3.58 5.34 9.37
C ALA A 82 2.26 4.58 9.19
N THR A 83 1.80 4.42 7.95
CA THR A 83 0.58 3.65 7.64
C THR A 83 0.74 2.18 8.01
N LEU A 84 1.88 1.56 7.69
CA LEU A 84 2.14 0.16 8.04
C LEU A 84 2.10 -0.03 9.55
N LEU A 85 2.79 0.83 10.30
CA LEU A 85 2.82 0.77 11.76
C LEU A 85 1.44 1.04 12.39
N VAL A 86 0.59 1.87 11.77
CA VAL A 86 -0.82 2.02 12.21
C VAL A 86 -1.61 0.75 11.95
N VAL A 87 -1.49 0.16 10.75
CA VAL A 87 -2.25 -1.02 10.35
C VAL A 87 -1.88 -2.25 11.18
N VAL A 88 -0.62 -2.41 11.59
CA VAL A 88 -0.19 -3.57 12.38
C VAL A 88 0.00 -3.28 13.86
N GLY A 89 0.17 -2.02 14.27
CA GLY A 89 0.69 -1.71 15.60
C GLY A 89 -0.33 -1.26 16.62
N ILE A 90 -1.55 -0.86 16.24
CA ILE A 90 -2.54 -0.34 17.20
C ILE A 90 -3.57 -1.39 17.61
N VAL A 91 -4.09 -1.27 18.83
CA VAL A 91 -5.03 -2.25 19.43
C VAL A 91 -6.20 -2.60 18.51
N PRO A 92 -6.97 -1.65 17.94
CA PRO A 92 -8.13 -2.01 17.11
C PRO A 92 -7.79 -2.86 15.88
N HIS A 93 -6.64 -2.62 15.25
CA HIS A 93 -6.23 -3.42 14.09
C HIS A 93 -5.65 -4.77 14.50
N ILE A 94 -4.92 -4.84 15.63
CA ILE A 94 -4.45 -6.12 16.18
C ILE A 94 -5.65 -7.01 16.52
N GLU A 95 -6.68 -6.48 17.17
CA GLU A 95 -7.91 -7.22 17.48
C GLU A 95 -8.62 -7.71 16.21
N PHE A 96 -8.70 -6.86 15.19
CA PHE A 96 -9.24 -7.26 13.88
C PHE A 96 -8.44 -8.42 13.27
N ILE A 97 -7.11 -8.34 13.25
CA ILE A 97 -6.23 -9.39 12.70
C ILE A 97 -6.32 -10.68 13.55
N THR A 98 -6.42 -10.53 14.87
CA THR A 98 -6.59 -11.65 15.81
C THR A 98 -7.90 -12.37 15.51
N SER A 99 -8.99 -11.65 15.25
CA SER A 99 -10.28 -12.26 14.89
C SER A 99 -10.25 -13.05 13.58
N LEU A 100 -9.33 -12.73 12.66
CA LEU A 100 -9.20 -13.40 11.37
C LEU A 100 -8.20 -14.57 11.38
N THR A 101 -7.12 -14.44 12.16
CA THR A 101 -5.94 -15.31 12.05
C THR A 101 -5.56 -16.01 13.36
N GLY A 102 -6.08 -15.54 14.50
CA GLY A 102 -5.65 -15.96 15.83
C GLY A 102 -4.29 -15.40 16.27
N LEU A 103 -3.59 -14.64 15.44
CA LEU A 103 -2.29 -14.05 15.76
C LEU A 103 -2.46 -12.71 16.49
N ALA A 104 -1.72 -12.54 17.59
CA ALA A 104 -1.71 -11.31 18.39
C ALA A 104 -0.29 -10.95 18.85
N TRP A 105 -0.07 -9.66 19.12
CA TRP A 105 1.21 -9.12 19.61
C TRP A 105 0.99 -7.84 20.43
N PRO A 106 1.98 -7.37 21.20
CA PRO A 106 1.87 -6.15 21.99
C PRO A 106 1.59 -4.91 21.12
N ALA A 107 0.60 -4.12 21.53
CA ALA A 107 0.25 -2.89 20.84
C ALA A 107 1.21 -1.74 21.17
N LEU A 108 1.33 -0.81 20.22
CA LEU A 108 1.97 0.49 20.44
C LEU A 108 1.17 1.33 21.45
N PRO A 109 1.84 2.20 22.21
CA PRO A 109 1.15 3.18 23.05
C PRO A 109 0.20 4.06 22.21
N ASN A 110 -0.97 4.39 22.76
CA ASN A 110 -2.01 5.15 22.04
C ASN A 110 -1.49 6.44 21.40
N PHE A 111 -0.65 7.21 22.11
CA PHE A 111 -0.09 8.46 21.59
C PHE A 111 0.79 8.24 20.35
N VAL A 112 1.50 7.10 20.28
CA VAL A 112 2.31 6.71 19.11
C VAL A 112 1.38 6.39 17.94
N GLY A 113 0.30 5.64 18.17
CA GLY A 113 -0.70 5.33 17.15
C GLY A 113 -1.32 6.60 16.54
N VAL A 114 -1.71 7.57 17.38
CA VAL A 114 -2.26 8.86 16.93
C VAL A 114 -1.22 9.67 16.16
N ALA A 115 0.02 9.73 16.64
CA ALA A 115 1.10 10.44 15.96
C ALA A 115 1.38 9.84 14.58
N LEU A 116 1.47 8.52 14.47
CA LEU A 116 1.67 7.82 13.20
C LEU A 116 0.50 8.03 12.24
N GLY A 117 -0.74 7.92 12.71
CA GLY A 117 -1.93 8.18 11.88
C GLY A 117 -1.96 9.62 11.36
N THR A 118 -1.64 10.59 12.21
CA THR A 118 -1.54 12.01 11.83
C THR A 118 -0.43 12.25 10.81
N VAL A 119 0.76 11.69 11.04
CA VAL A 119 1.90 11.78 10.11
C VAL A 119 1.57 11.14 8.76
N ALA A 120 0.89 9.99 8.75
CA ALA A 120 0.46 9.34 7.51
C ALA A 120 -0.52 10.22 6.73
N LEU A 121 -1.56 10.76 7.38
CA LEU A 121 -2.54 11.63 6.73
C LEU A 121 -1.91 12.94 6.24
N ALA A 122 -1.07 13.59 7.05
CA ALA A 122 -0.35 14.80 6.66
C ALA A 122 0.58 14.54 5.47
N SER A 123 1.25 13.39 5.43
CA SER A 123 2.10 12.99 4.29
C SER A 123 1.28 12.80 3.02
N LEU A 124 0.09 12.19 3.09
CA LEU A 124 -0.82 12.09 1.95
C LEU A 124 -1.25 13.46 1.43
N ILE A 125 -1.59 14.38 2.34
CA ILE A 125 -1.95 15.76 1.98
C ILE A 125 -0.77 16.44 1.28
N ALA A 126 0.44 16.35 1.83
CA ALA A 126 1.63 16.92 1.22
C ALA A 126 1.91 16.36 -0.19
N LEU A 127 1.75 15.04 -0.37
CA LEU A 127 1.94 14.37 -1.66
C LEU A 127 0.89 14.80 -2.70
N ILE A 128 -0.38 14.94 -2.31
CA ILE A 128 -1.41 15.38 -3.25
C ILE A 128 -1.27 16.85 -3.62
N THR A 129 -0.92 17.72 -2.66
CA THR A 129 -0.64 19.14 -2.93
C THR A 129 0.49 19.28 -3.95
N ARG A 130 1.59 18.53 -3.78
CA ARG A 130 2.69 18.54 -4.75
C ARG A 130 2.28 18.00 -6.11
N ARG A 131 1.44 16.96 -6.14
CA ARG A 131 0.91 16.38 -7.39
C ARG A 131 0.07 17.37 -8.17
N LEU A 132 -0.82 18.09 -7.49
CA LEU A 132 -1.67 19.14 -8.07
C LEU A 132 -0.86 20.36 -8.52
N ALA A 133 0.19 20.73 -7.78
CA ALA A 133 1.04 21.86 -8.14
C ALA A 133 1.99 21.59 -9.32
N LYS A 134 2.25 20.32 -9.66
CA LYS A 134 3.20 19.93 -10.71
C LYS A 134 2.61 18.90 -11.69
N PRO A 135 1.49 19.20 -12.37
CA PRO A 135 0.78 18.22 -13.19
C PRO A 135 1.65 17.63 -14.31
N ALA A 136 2.53 18.44 -14.92
CA ALA A 136 3.44 18.01 -15.99
C ALA A 136 4.49 16.97 -15.52
N VAL A 137 4.83 16.94 -14.23
CA VAL A 137 5.78 15.96 -13.67
C VAL A 137 5.10 14.62 -13.39
N TYR A 138 3.86 14.68 -12.89
CA TYR A 138 3.19 13.50 -12.37
C TYR A 138 2.28 12.80 -13.37
N ASN A 139 1.83 13.50 -14.41
CA ASN A 139 0.94 12.99 -15.45
C ASN A 139 -0.21 12.13 -14.88
N SER A 140 -0.89 12.69 -13.87
CA SER A 140 -1.85 11.94 -13.05
C SER A 140 -3.14 11.66 -13.83
N THR A 141 -3.68 10.47 -13.65
CA THR A 141 -5.00 10.08 -14.17
C THR A 141 -6.06 10.22 -13.09
N VAL A 142 -7.34 10.17 -13.48
CA VAL A 142 -8.48 10.16 -12.52
C VAL A 142 -8.30 9.07 -11.46
N GLY A 143 -7.78 7.90 -11.84
CA GLY A 143 -7.50 6.79 -10.93
C GLY A 143 -6.49 7.12 -9.82
N ASP A 144 -5.54 8.05 -10.04
CA ASP A 144 -4.61 8.48 -8.98
C ASP A 144 -5.33 9.26 -7.87
N TYR A 145 -6.25 10.14 -8.26
CA TYR A 145 -7.04 10.94 -7.33
C TYR A 145 -8.06 10.08 -6.57
N VAL A 146 -8.74 9.16 -7.28
CA VAL A 146 -9.64 8.18 -6.64
C VAL A 146 -8.89 7.31 -5.64
N THR A 147 -7.71 6.81 -6.02
CA THR A 147 -6.86 6.00 -5.12
C THR A 147 -6.46 6.81 -3.88
N TRP A 148 -6.08 8.08 -4.05
CA TRP A 148 -5.73 8.94 -2.92
C TRP A 148 -6.89 9.10 -1.93
N ILE A 149 -8.11 9.35 -2.42
CA ILE A 149 -9.30 9.47 -1.57
C ILE A 149 -9.53 8.17 -0.80
N ILE A 150 -9.52 7.03 -1.49
CA ILE A 150 -9.77 5.71 -0.88
C ILE A 150 -8.76 5.38 0.23
N VAL A 151 -7.49 5.79 0.08
CA VAL A 151 -6.46 5.59 1.11
C VAL A 151 -6.58 6.61 2.25
N ALA A 152 -6.93 7.86 1.95
CA ALA A 152 -7.07 8.91 2.95
C ALA A 152 -8.28 8.71 3.87
N LEU A 153 -9.39 8.16 3.35
CA LEU A 153 -10.63 7.96 4.10
C LEU A 153 -10.47 7.12 5.39
N PRO A 154 -9.89 5.90 5.38
CA PRO A 154 -9.72 5.12 6.60
C PRO A 154 -8.77 5.78 7.59
N LEU A 155 -7.73 6.49 7.13
CA LEU A 155 -6.85 7.26 8.02
C LEU A 155 -7.61 8.41 8.70
N LEU A 156 -8.35 9.19 7.93
CA LEU A 156 -9.13 10.31 8.44
C LEU A 156 -10.23 9.84 9.41
N THR A 157 -11.06 8.90 8.98
CA THR A 157 -12.15 8.37 9.80
C THR A 157 -11.66 7.62 11.03
N GLY A 158 -10.50 6.95 10.96
CA GLY A 158 -9.88 6.28 12.10
C GLY A 158 -9.39 7.27 13.17
N LEU A 159 -8.74 8.36 12.75
CA LEU A 159 -8.37 9.45 13.66
C LEU A 159 -9.61 10.12 14.27
N MET A 160 -10.65 10.37 13.48
CA MET A 160 -11.91 10.96 13.97
C MET A 160 -12.62 10.04 14.96
N ALA A 161 -12.64 8.72 14.70
CA ALA A 161 -13.22 7.73 15.60
C ALA A 161 -12.50 7.73 16.95
N PHE A 162 -11.16 7.71 16.93
CA PHE A 162 -10.34 7.75 18.14
C PHE A 162 -10.52 9.06 18.92
N ALA A 163 -10.54 10.20 18.22
CA ALA A 163 -10.67 11.51 18.83
C ALA A 163 -12.12 11.87 19.23
N HIS A 164 -13.10 11.00 18.94
CA HIS A 164 -14.53 11.26 19.11
C HIS A 164 -15.01 12.56 18.44
N VAL A 165 -14.49 12.84 17.24
CA VAL A 165 -14.83 14.06 16.47
C VAL A 165 -15.84 13.75 15.37
N GLY A 166 -16.86 14.60 15.25
CA GLY A 166 -17.85 14.54 14.17
C GLY A 166 -19.11 13.77 14.57
N LEU A 167 -19.31 12.60 13.96
CA LEU A 167 -20.51 11.78 14.16
C LEU A 167 -20.46 11.01 15.48
N ARG A 168 -21.60 10.42 15.89
CA ARG A 168 -21.65 9.43 16.98
C ARG A 168 -20.60 8.34 16.74
N TYR A 169 -19.95 7.89 17.81
CA TYR A 169 -18.82 6.97 17.75
C TYR A 169 -19.11 5.72 16.92
N GLU A 170 -20.27 5.10 17.10
CA GLU A 170 -20.66 3.88 16.40
C GLU A 170 -20.85 4.12 14.90
N THR A 171 -21.35 5.29 14.53
CA THR A 171 -21.48 5.70 13.13
C THR A 171 -20.11 5.98 12.53
N MET A 172 -19.23 6.72 13.22
CA MET A 172 -17.88 7.00 12.73
C MET A 172 -17.04 5.73 12.60
N LEU A 173 -17.14 4.81 13.57
CA LEU A 173 -16.52 3.50 13.51
C LEU A 173 -17.04 2.68 12.33
N ALA A 174 -18.35 2.70 12.08
CA ALA A 174 -18.91 2.04 10.90
C ALA A 174 -18.37 2.63 9.59
N LEU A 175 -18.23 3.96 9.49
CA LEU A 175 -17.62 4.61 8.33
C LEU A 175 -16.14 4.28 8.16
N HIS A 176 -15.39 4.16 9.26
CA HIS A 176 -14.00 3.71 9.22
C HIS A 176 -13.88 2.27 8.68
N ILE A 177 -14.74 1.37 9.15
CA ILE A 177 -14.77 -0.02 8.66
C ILE A 177 -15.21 -0.06 7.19
N LEU A 178 -16.24 0.69 6.79
CA LEU A 178 -16.72 0.73 5.41
C LEU A 178 -15.70 1.34 4.45
N SER A 179 -14.98 2.39 4.85
CA SER A 179 -13.90 2.96 4.04
C SER A 179 -12.72 1.99 3.91
N SER A 180 -12.42 1.22 4.95
CA SER A 180 -11.43 0.13 4.89
C SER A 180 -11.91 -1.03 3.99
N ALA A 181 -13.19 -1.40 4.06
CA ALA A 181 -13.79 -2.40 3.17
C ALA A 181 -13.72 -1.95 1.71
N LEU A 182 -14.02 -0.68 1.42
CA LEU A 182 -13.84 -0.11 0.09
C LEU A 182 -12.38 -0.19 -0.37
N LEU A 183 -11.42 0.15 0.50
CA LEU A 183 -9.99 0.05 0.21
C LEU A 183 -9.61 -1.39 -0.16
N PHE A 184 -10.02 -2.39 0.62
CA PHE A 184 -9.73 -3.80 0.34
C PHE A 184 -10.36 -4.27 -0.97
N ALA A 185 -11.63 -3.96 -1.21
CA ALA A 185 -12.31 -4.36 -2.44
C ALA A 185 -11.73 -3.69 -3.69
N TYR A 186 -11.28 -2.43 -3.58
CA TYR A 186 -10.69 -1.66 -4.69
C TYR A 186 -9.23 -2.01 -4.99
N MET A 187 -8.50 -2.52 -3.99
CA MET A 187 -7.07 -2.78 -4.06
C MET A 187 -6.60 -3.59 -5.28
N PRO A 188 -7.17 -4.77 -5.60
CA PRO A 188 -6.65 -5.61 -6.69
C PRO A 188 -6.88 -5.01 -8.09
N PHE A 189 -7.82 -4.06 -8.21
CA PHE A 189 -8.25 -3.46 -9.47
C PHE A 189 -7.66 -2.06 -9.70
N SER A 190 -6.74 -1.62 -8.84
CA SER A 190 -6.23 -0.26 -8.86
C SER A 190 -4.70 -0.20 -8.78
N LYS A 191 -4.16 1.02 -8.73
CA LYS A 191 -2.74 1.27 -8.51
C LYS A 191 -2.27 0.81 -7.12
N LEU A 192 -3.18 0.53 -6.17
CA LEU A 192 -2.84 -0.01 -4.84
C LEU A 192 -2.24 -1.41 -4.90
N MET A 193 -2.47 -2.15 -5.97
CA MET A 193 -1.87 -3.48 -6.17
C MET A 193 -0.33 -3.44 -6.18
N HIS A 194 0.30 -2.25 -6.27
CA HIS A 194 1.75 -2.09 -6.05
C HIS A 194 2.22 -2.63 -4.69
N ALA A 195 1.36 -2.67 -3.68
CA ALA A 195 1.66 -3.27 -2.37
C ALA A 195 2.09 -4.74 -2.48
N PHE A 196 1.63 -5.45 -3.52
CA PHE A 196 2.03 -6.83 -3.82
C PHE A 196 2.97 -6.91 -5.02
N TRP A 197 2.74 -6.09 -6.05
CA TRP A 197 3.51 -6.14 -7.29
C TRP A 197 4.96 -5.67 -7.17
N PHE A 198 5.31 -4.86 -6.16
CA PHE A 198 6.65 -4.29 -6.08
C PHE A 198 7.72 -5.39 -6.06
N ILE A 199 7.49 -6.52 -5.37
CA ILE A 199 8.45 -7.63 -5.31
C ILE A 199 8.71 -8.21 -6.70
N PHE A 200 7.65 -8.60 -7.42
CA PHE A 200 7.76 -9.22 -8.74
C PHE A 200 8.31 -8.25 -9.79
N SER A 201 7.79 -7.03 -9.82
CA SER A 201 8.22 -6.02 -10.79
C SER A 201 9.68 -5.61 -10.59
N ARG A 202 10.13 -5.39 -9.35
CA ARG A 202 11.53 -5.09 -9.05
C ARG A 202 12.43 -6.27 -9.35
N ALA A 203 12.04 -7.49 -8.94
CA ALA A 203 12.82 -8.68 -9.24
C ALA A 203 13.04 -8.83 -10.74
N GLN A 204 11.98 -8.68 -11.53
CA GLN A 204 12.04 -8.73 -12.99
C GLN A 204 12.92 -7.62 -13.60
N SER A 205 12.84 -6.37 -13.12
CA SER A 205 13.75 -5.31 -13.55
C SER A 205 15.20 -5.66 -13.23
N GLY A 206 15.46 -6.21 -12.04
CA GLY A 206 16.78 -6.70 -11.65
C GLY A 206 17.31 -7.78 -12.58
N LEU A 207 16.47 -8.74 -12.98
CA LEU A 207 16.85 -9.77 -13.96
C LEU A 207 17.21 -9.17 -15.31
N ALA A 208 16.41 -8.22 -15.79
CA ALA A 208 16.69 -7.53 -17.05
C ALA A 208 17.99 -6.72 -17.00
N TYR A 209 18.31 -6.10 -15.86
CA TYR A 209 19.58 -5.40 -15.66
C TYR A 209 20.77 -6.35 -15.55
N ALA A 210 20.63 -7.46 -14.80
CA ALA A 210 21.63 -8.51 -14.71
C ALA A 210 21.96 -9.08 -16.10
N HIS A 211 20.92 -9.40 -16.88
CA HIS A 211 21.07 -9.92 -18.24
C HIS A 211 21.90 -8.99 -19.14
N LYS A 212 21.74 -7.68 -18.99
CA LYS A 212 22.51 -6.63 -19.69
C LYS A 212 23.91 -6.38 -19.10
N GLY A 213 24.30 -7.05 -18.01
CA GLY A 213 25.60 -6.88 -17.35
C GLY A 213 25.70 -5.61 -16.49
N VAL A 214 24.57 -5.01 -16.10
CA VAL A 214 24.57 -3.86 -15.19
C VAL A 214 25.03 -4.31 -13.80
N ARG A 215 25.93 -3.54 -13.19
CA ARG A 215 26.36 -3.77 -11.81
C ARG A 215 25.24 -3.40 -10.84
N ILE A 216 24.47 -4.40 -10.40
CA ILE A 216 23.30 -4.27 -9.52
C ILE A 216 23.56 -4.71 -8.08
#